data_AF-A0A831UDU0-F1
#
_entry.id   AF-A0A831UDU0-F1
#
_cell.length_a   1.000
_cell.length_b   1.000
_cell.length_c   1.000
_cell.angle_alpha   90.00
_cell.angle_beta   90.00
_cell.angle_gamma   90.00
#
_symmetry.space_group_name_H-M   'P 1'
#
loop_
_entity.id
_entity.type
_entity.pdbx_description
1 polymer ?
#
loop_
_entity_poly.entity_id
_entity_poly.type
_entity_poly.pdbx_seq_one_letter_code
_entity_poly.pdbx_strand_id
1 'polypeptide(L)'
;MRWSNTASKFVRLQYTTDGSSWNDAALLVATAGDTWYSTGYGQLFEYTFTDTAVENNPNFAFRLVTEFDPATGQYTAARPGSNYSPNGTLRFDLVEVEGVPEPASLIALGTGLVGLLSLRRRRR
;
A
#
# COMPACT_ATOMS: atom_id res chain seq x y z
N MET A 1 3.94 -4.71 9.59
CA MET A 1 2.79 -4.39 10.49
C MET A 1 2.73 -5.42 11.62
N ARG A 2 2.32 -5.04 12.83
CA ARG A 2 2.06 -5.96 13.95
C ARG A 2 0.60 -5.93 14.36
N TRP A 3 0.03 -7.11 14.59
CA TRP A 3 -1.28 -7.31 15.18
C TRP A 3 -1.14 -7.61 16.67
N SER A 4 -1.97 -7.02 17.52
CA SER A 4 -2.16 -7.56 18.88
C SER A 4 -3.00 -8.84 18.86
N ASN A 5 -3.00 -9.60 19.97
CA ASN A 5 -3.75 -10.86 20.06
C ASN A 5 -5.24 -10.74 19.71
N THR A 6 -5.87 -9.63 20.11
CA THR A 6 -7.30 -9.36 19.90
C THR A 6 -7.56 -8.37 18.75
N ALA A 7 -6.57 -8.09 17.90
CA ALA A 7 -6.83 -7.36 16.66
C ALA A 7 -7.56 -8.27 15.66
N SER A 8 -8.31 -7.69 14.71
CA SER A 8 -8.86 -8.49 13.61
C SER A 8 -7.72 -9.18 12.85
N LYS A 9 -7.90 -10.46 12.53
CA LYS A 9 -6.97 -11.23 11.71
C LYS A 9 -6.83 -10.66 10.29
N PHE A 10 -7.85 -9.94 9.81
CA PHE A 10 -7.97 -9.51 8.43
C PHE A 10 -7.86 -7.98 8.32
N VAL A 11 -6.97 -7.53 7.44
CA VAL A 11 -6.79 -6.11 7.10
C VAL A 11 -6.80 -5.97 5.58
N ARG A 12 -7.70 -5.12 5.08
CA ARG A 12 -7.85 -4.81 3.66
C ARG A 12 -7.04 -3.56 3.31
N LEU A 13 -6.16 -3.68 2.32
CA LEU A 13 -5.67 -2.52 1.58
C LEU A 13 -6.76 -2.10 0.59
N GLN A 14 -7.19 -0.85 0.71
CA GLN A 14 -8.13 -0.23 -0.20
C GLN A 14 -7.52 1.03 -0.80
N TYR A 15 -7.97 1.39 -1.99
CA TYR A 15 -7.58 2.63 -2.63
C TYR A 15 -8.76 3.27 -3.34
N THR A 16 -8.64 4.57 -3.61
CA THR A 16 -9.63 5.35 -4.35
C THR A 16 -8.92 6.15 -5.43
N THR A 17 -9.61 6.39 -6.53
CA THR A 17 -9.15 7.25 -7.64
C THR A 17 -10.04 8.48 -7.80
N ASP A 18 -11.13 8.58 -7.02
CA ASP A 18 -12.09 9.68 -7.04
C ASP A 18 -12.27 10.36 -5.67
N GLY A 19 -11.57 9.87 -4.63
CA GLY A 19 -11.63 10.37 -3.26
C GLY A 19 -12.87 9.90 -2.47
N SER A 20 -13.75 9.08 -3.04
CA SER A 20 -15.03 8.71 -2.42
C SER A 20 -15.36 7.22 -2.51
N SER A 21 -15.13 6.61 -3.67
CA SER A 21 -15.32 5.19 -3.95
C SER A 21 -14.03 4.43 -3.64
N TRP A 22 -14.13 3.38 -2.83
CA TRP A 22 -12.98 2.59 -2.39
C TRP A 22 -12.98 1.21 -3.05
N ASN A 23 -11.89 0.89 -3.74
CA ASN A 23 -11.60 -0.39 -4.37
C ASN A 23 -10.73 -1.25 -3.43
N ASP A 24 -10.96 -2.55 -3.42
CA ASP A 24 -10.12 -3.51 -2.71
C ASP A 24 -8.87 -3.86 -3.54
N ALA A 25 -7.68 -3.73 -2.93
CA ALA A 25 -6.40 -3.98 -3.57
C ALA A 25 -5.74 -5.29 -3.10
N ALA A 26 -5.62 -5.47 -1.78
CA ALA A 26 -4.98 -6.65 -1.20
C ALA A 26 -5.58 -7.00 0.16
N LEU A 27 -5.56 -8.28 0.51
CA LEU A 27 -5.94 -8.78 1.84
C LEU A 27 -4.72 -9.25 2.60
N LEU A 28 -4.46 -8.63 3.74
CA LEU A 28 -3.43 -9.03 4.68
C LEU A 28 -4.07 -9.89 5.77
N VAL A 29 -3.49 -11.06 5.99
CA VAL A 29 -4.00 -12.06 6.94
C VAL A 29 -2.92 -12.36 7.99
N ALA A 30 -3.22 -12.08 9.24
CA ALA A 30 -2.34 -12.43 10.35
C ALA A 30 -2.28 -13.95 10.54
N THR A 31 -1.08 -14.50 10.74
CA THR A 31 -0.89 -15.93 11.08
C THR A 31 -0.78 -16.17 12.58
N ALA A 32 -0.42 -15.15 13.36
CA ALA A 32 -0.55 -15.12 14.82
C ALA A 32 -0.71 -13.68 15.35
N GLY A 33 -0.86 -13.55 16.67
CA GLY A 33 -0.87 -12.26 17.37
C GLY A 33 0.49 -11.88 17.95
N ASP A 34 0.60 -10.61 18.35
CA ASP A 34 1.74 -9.99 19.02
C ASP A 34 3.09 -10.09 18.30
N THR A 35 3.06 -10.41 17.01
CA THR A 35 4.23 -10.60 16.15
C THR A 35 4.22 -9.60 15.01
N TRP A 36 5.41 -9.12 14.62
CA TRP A 36 5.58 -8.28 13.44
C TRP A 36 5.53 -9.15 12.19
N TYR A 37 4.63 -8.82 11.28
CA TYR A 37 4.37 -9.52 10.03
C TYR A 37 4.55 -8.61 8.83
N SER A 38 5.11 -9.25 7.82
CA SER A 38 5.33 -8.73 6.49
C SER A 38 5.78 -9.95 5.70
N THR A 39 4.85 -10.62 5.02
CA THR A 39 5.07 -11.83 4.17
C THR A 39 6.00 -12.94 4.70
N GLY A 40 6.31 -12.97 5.99
CA GLY A 40 7.31 -13.82 6.63
C GLY A 40 7.82 -13.14 7.90
N TYR A 41 8.68 -13.79 8.69
CA TYR A 41 9.31 -13.13 9.83
C TYR A 41 10.37 -12.14 9.31
N GLY A 42 10.08 -10.84 9.39
CA GLY A 42 11.03 -9.77 9.04
C GLY A 42 11.09 -9.34 7.56
N GLN A 43 10.10 -9.65 6.71
CA GLN A 43 10.10 -9.11 5.32
C GLN A 43 9.39 -7.75 5.26
N LEU A 44 8.92 -7.29 4.09
CA LEU A 44 8.05 -6.11 3.98
C LEU A 44 6.77 -6.52 3.24
N PHE A 45 5.64 -5.91 3.61
CA PHE A 45 4.45 -5.98 2.75
C PHE A 45 4.61 -4.89 1.69
N GLU A 46 4.65 -5.30 0.43
CA GLU A 46 4.81 -4.40 -0.71
C GLU A 46 3.61 -4.57 -1.64
N TYR A 47 3.10 -3.45 -2.14
CA TYR A 47 2.01 -3.43 -3.10
C TYR A 47 2.25 -2.35 -4.15
N THR A 48 2.26 -2.75 -5.41
CA THR A 48 2.32 -1.83 -6.56
C THR A 48 0.92 -1.65 -7.11
N PHE A 49 0.45 -0.39 -7.16
CA PHE A 49 -0.81 -0.06 -7.83
C PHE A 49 -0.62 -0.17 -9.35
N THR A 50 -1.40 -1.02 -10.01
CA THR A 50 -1.34 -1.24 -11.46
C THR A 50 -2.48 -0.54 -12.23
N ASP A 51 -3.43 0.06 -11.50
CA ASP A 51 -4.51 0.85 -12.10
C ASP A 51 -3.96 2.19 -12.59
N THR A 52 -4.03 2.42 -13.90
CA THR A 52 -3.58 3.67 -14.53
C THR A 52 -4.32 4.91 -14.02
N ALA A 53 -5.51 4.76 -13.44
CA ALA A 53 -6.25 5.87 -12.85
C ALA A 53 -5.63 6.38 -11.53
N VAL A 54 -4.65 5.68 -10.97
CA VAL A 54 -3.87 6.14 -9.80
C VAL A 54 -2.79 7.15 -10.21
N GLU A 55 -2.28 7.06 -11.44
CA GLU A 55 -1.12 7.82 -11.87
C GLU A 55 -1.39 9.32 -11.95
N ASN A 56 -0.50 10.13 -11.35
CA ASN A 56 -0.63 11.59 -11.26
C ASN A 56 -2.03 12.09 -10.84
N ASN A 57 -2.76 11.28 -10.06
CA ASN A 57 -4.13 11.60 -9.69
C ASN A 57 -4.19 12.29 -8.31
N PRO A 58 -4.63 13.56 -8.22
CA PRO A 58 -4.73 14.27 -6.95
C PRO A 58 -5.81 13.72 -6.01
N ASN A 59 -6.76 12.95 -6.54
CA ASN A 59 -7.80 12.28 -5.75
C ASN A 59 -7.38 10.87 -5.30
N PHE A 60 -6.19 10.40 -5.71
CA PHE A 60 -5.70 9.12 -5.26
C PHE A 60 -5.44 9.13 -3.75
N ALA A 61 -5.96 8.12 -3.08
CA ALA A 61 -5.62 7.81 -1.71
C ALA A 61 -5.69 6.30 -1.47
N PHE A 62 -4.96 5.82 -0.46
CA PHE A 62 -5.07 4.45 0.01
C PHE A 62 -5.29 4.41 1.52
N ARG A 63 -5.85 3.30 2.00
CA ARG A 63 -6.08 3.06 3.42
C ARG A 63 -5.93 1.58 3.75
N LEU A 64 -5.63 1.31 5.01
CA LEU A 64 -5.66 -0.03 5.60
C LEU A 64 -6.84 -0.09 6.58
N VAL A 65 -7.76 -1.02 6.36
CA VAL A 65 -9.00 -1.15 7.15
C VAL A 65 -9.09 -2.55 7.72
N THR A 66 -9.44 -2.67 9.00
CA THR A 66 -9.78 -3.96 9.58
C THR A 66 -11.15 -4.41 9.09
N GLU A 67 -11.28 -5.69 8.76
CA GLU A 67 -12.56 -6.29 8.37
C GLU A 67 -12.79 -7.59 9.15
N PHE A 68 -14.03 -8.07 9.15
CA PHE A 68 -14.33 -9.43 9.61
C PHE A 68 -13.87 -10.43 8.56
N ASP A 69 -13.82 -11.71 8.91
CA ASP A 69 -13.42 -12.75 7.97
C ASP A 69 -14.29 -12.66 6.70
N PRO A 70 -13.70 -12.35 5.53
CA PRO A 70 -14.48 -12.11 4.32
C PRO A 70 -15.16 -13.39 3.80
N ALA A 71 -14.69 -14.57 4.21
CA ALA A 71 -15.29 -15.84 3.82
C ALA A 71 -16.50 -16.22 4.70
N THR A 72 -16.50 -15.83 5.97
CA THR A 72 -17.52 -16.27 6.95
C THR A 72 -18.38 -15.15 7.51
N GLY A 73 -17.96 -13.89 7.33
CA GLY A 73 -18.57 -12.72 7.95
C GLY A 73 -18.41 -12.66 9.47
N GLN A 74 -17.63 -13.57 10.08
CA GLN A 74 -17.45 -13.63 11.52
C GLN A 74 -16.14 -12.97 11.94
N TYR A 75 -16.13 -12.42 13.15
CA TYR A 75 -14.89 -11.92 13.71
C TYR A 75 -13.94 -13.07 14.02
N THR A 76 -12.71 -12.96 13.52
CA THR A 76 -11.60 -13.85 13.87
C THR A 76 -10.44 -13.02 14.38
N ALA A 77 -9.98 -13.30 15.60
CA ALA A 77 -8.83 -12.62 16.18
C ALA A 77 -7.51 -13.09 15.53
N ALA A 78 -6.52 -12.20 15.49
CA ALA A 78 -5.19 -12.51 14.96
C ALA A 78 -4.51 -13.67 15.71
N ARG A 79 -4.73 -13.80 17.02
CA ARG A 79 -4.30 -14.98 17.80
C ARG A 79 -5.46 -15.97 17.94
N PRO A 80 -5.31 -17.23 17.48
CA PRO A 80 -6.30 -18.28 17.71
C PRO A 80 -6.67 -18.42 19.19
N GLY A 81 -7.98 -18.55 19.47
CA GLY A 81 -8.52 -18.64 20.83
C GLY A 81 -8.70 -17.29 21.55
N SER A 82 -8.33 -16.16 20.93
CA SER A 82 -8.66 -14.83 21.45
C SER A 82 -10.05 -14.38 20.97
N ASN A 83 -10.67 -13.47 21.72
CA ASN A 83 -12.02 -12.96 21.46
C ASN A 83 -11.99 -11.53 20.91
N TYR A 84 -13.14 -11.08 20.39
CA TYR A 84 -13.35 -9.70 20.00
C TYR A 84 -13.04 -8.76 21.17
N SER A 85 -12.24 -7.73 20.90
CA SER A 85 -11.96 -6.68 21.85
C SER A 85 -11.84 -5.34 21.14
N PRO A 86 -12.49 -4.28 21.65
CA PRO A 86 -12.29 -2.93 21.13
C PRO A 86 -10.87 -2.39 21.39
N ASN A 87 -10.09 -3.05 22.26
CA ASN A 87 -8.73 -2.64 22.62
C ASN A 87 -7.65 -3.32 21.75
N GLY A 88 -8.05 -4.09 20.73
CA GLY A 88 -7.12 -4.66 19.76
C GLY A 88 -6.39 -3.55 18.99
N THR A 89 -5.07 -3.65 18.89
CA THR A 89 -4.22 -2.66 18.21
C THR A 89 -3.52 -3.25 16.99
N LEU A 90 -3.39 -2.41 15.96
CA LEU A 90 -2.46 -2.58 14.86
C LEU A 90 -1.31 -1.59 15.03
N ARG A 91 -0.09 -2.00 14.67
CA ARG A 91 1.08 -1.13 14.62
C ARG A 91 1.73 -1.21 13.25
N PHE A 92 2.13 -0.06 12.74
CA PHE A 92 2.85 0.09 11.49
C PHE A 92 4.23 0.62 11.80
N ASP A 93 5.23 0.12 11.08
CA ASP A 93 6.61 0.56 11.18
C ASP A 93 7.23 0.40 9.79
N LEU A 94 8.25 1.21 9.51
CA LEU A 94 8.95 1.27 8.24
C LEU A 94 7.98 1.37 7.05
N VAL A 95 7.09 2.36 7.11
CA VAL A 95 6.12 2.65 6.04
C VAL A 95 6.77 3.56 5.02
N GLU A 96 6.88 3.07 3.80
CA GLU A 96 7.40 3.81 2.65
C GLU A 96 6.33 3.89 1.56
N VAL A 97 6.26 5.05 0.90
CA VAL A 97 5.36 5.30 -0.22
C VAL A 97 6.20 5.94 -1.32
N GLU A 98 6.35 5.22 -2.42
CA GLU A 98 7.16 5.66 -3.56
C GLU A 98 6.26 5.93 -4.77
N GLY A 99 6.54 7.03 -5.48
CA GLY A 99 6.04 7.27 -6.82
C GLY A 99 7.16 7.01 -7.82
N VAL A 100 6.94 6.13 -8.80
CA VAL A 100 7.90 5.87 -9.87
C VAL A 100 7.60 6.82 -11.03
N PRO A 101 8.55 7.65 -11.50
CA PRO A 101 8.31 8.55 -12.62
C PRO A 101 7.92 7.78 -13.88
N GLU A 102 6.85 8.22 -14.54
CA GLU A 102 6.42 7.64 -15.81
C GLU A 102 7.56 7.63 -16.85
N PRO A 103 7.75 6.53 -17.61
CA PRO A 103 8.83 6.42 -18.60
C PRO A 103 8.87 7.58 -19.59
N ALA A 104 7.71 8.13 -19.95
CA ALA A 104 7.60 9.29 -20.84
C ALA A 104 8.28 10.56 -20.26
N SER A 105 8.18 10.79 -18.95
CA SER A 105 8.81 11.91 -18.27
C SER A 105 10.34 11.79 -18.29
N LEU A 106 10.87 10.57 -18.14
CA LEU A 106 12.30 10.29 -18.25
C LEU A 106 12.81 10.49 -19.68
N ILE A 107 12.04 10.06 -20.69
CA ILE A 107 12.35 10.29 -22.11
C ILE A 107 12.31 11.78 -22.44
N ALA A 108 11.31 12.52 -21.96
CA ALA A 108 11.18 13.96 -22.18
C ALA A 108 12.36 14.73 -21.55
N LEU A 109 12.76 14.37 -20.33
CA LEU A 109 13.96 14.94 -19.70
C LEU A 109 15.23 14.63 -20.49
N GLY A 110 15.42 13.37 -20.89
CA GLY A 110 16.58 12.94 -21.67
C GLY A 110 16.68 13.68 -23.01
N THR A 111 15.59 13.74 -23.76
CA THR A 111 15.53 14.44 -25.05
C THR A 111 15.69 15.95 -24.90
N GLY A 112 15.10 16.56 -23.87
CA GLY A 112 15.28 17.98 -23.55
C GLY A 112 16.74 18.34 -23.28
N LEU A 113 17.46 17.54 -22.49
CA LEU A 113 18.88 17.73 -22.21
C LEU A 113 19.74 17.59 -23.48
N VAL A 114 19.47 16.59 -24.31
CA VAL A 114 20.16 16.41 -25.61
C VAL A 114 19.90 17.60 -26.54
N GLY A 115 18.67 18.11 -26.58
CA GLY A 115 18.30 19.32 -27.31
C GLY A 115 19.08 20.56 -26.85
N LEU A 116 19.20 20.77 -25.55
CA LEU A 116 19.96 21.90 -24.98
C LEU A 116 21.48 21.79 -25.28
N LEU A 117 22.05 20.59 -25.19
CA LEU A 117 23.47 20.35 -25.50
C LEU A 117 23.77 20.54 -26.99
N SER A 118 22.86 20.12 -27.87
CA SER A 118 23.00 20.31 -29.31
C SER A 118 22.84 21.79 -29.72
N LEU A 119 21.96 22.55 -29.07
CA LEU A 119 21.86 24.01 -29.22
C LEU A 119 23.13 24.73 -28.77
N ARG A 120 23.76 24.29 -27.67
CA ARG A 120 25.03 24.85 -27.18
C ARG A 120 26.19 24.64 -28.17
N ARG A 121 26.22 23.51 -28.86
CA ARG A 121 27.24 23.21 -29.88
C ARG A 121 27.09 24.05 -31.15
N ARG A 122 25.87 24.50 -31.49
CA ARG A 122 25.63 25.38 -32.66
C ARG A 122 26.01 26.84 -32.43
N ARG A 123 26.27 27.26 -31.19
CA ARG A 123 26.65 28.64 -30.83
C ARG A 123 28.16 28.83 -30.63
N ARG A 124 28.97 27.80 -30.89
CA ARG A 124 30.44 27.88 -31.01
C ARG A 124 30.80 27.66 -32.47
#